data_AF-A0A075MVN1-F1
#
_entry.id   AF-A0A075MVN1-F1
#
_cell.length_a   1.000
_cell.length_b   1.000
_cell.length_c   1.000
_cell.angle_alpha   90.00
_cell.angle_beta   90.00
_cell.angle_gamma   90.00
#
_symmetry.space_group_name_H-M   'P 1'
#
loop_
_entity.id
_entity.type
_entity.pdbx_description
1 polymer ?
#
loop_
_entity_poly.entity_id
_entity_poly.type
_entity_poly.pdbx_seq_one_letter_code
_entity_poly.pdbx_strand_id
1 'polypeptide(L)' 'MTFTLSKYFAGAFKAKPEKRHSKYRWPCYMCQLSFDDLQEREEHVRTVHYGEVE' A
#
# COMPACT_ATOMS: atom_id res chain seq x y z
N MET A 1 53.77 11.58 -3.92
CA MET A 1 52.58 12.39 -3.59
C MET A 1 51.36 11.68 -4.14
N THR A 2 50.83 10.73 -3.38
CA THR A 2 49.63 9.98 -3.77
C THR A 2 48.41 10.79 -3.34
N PHE A 3 47.73 11.38 -4.31
CA PHE A 3 46.62 12.28 -4.11
C PHE A 3 45.45 11.53 -3.45
N THR A 4 45.12 11.95 -2.24
CA THR A 4 43.92 11.55 -1.50
C THR A 4 42.69 12.08 -2.20
N LEU A 5 41.91 11.20 -2.84
CA LEU A 5 40.51 11.50 -3.18
C LEU A 5 39.62 10.69 -2.24
N SER A 6 39.70 11.08 -0.96
CA SER A 6 38.75 10.66 0.06
C SER A 6 37.85 11.84 0.39
N LYS A 7 36.58 11.51 0.61
CA LYS A 7 35.47 12.38 1.04
C LYS A 7 34.74 13.02 -0.15
N TYR A 8 33.41 13.03 -0.04
CA TYR A 8 32.45 13.76 -0.89
C TYR A 8 31.91 13.06 -2.16
N PHE A 9 31.60 11.76 -2.08
CA PHE A 9 30.43 11.21 -2.81
C PHE A 9 29.44 10.61 -1.82
N ALA A 10 28.95 11.42 -0.87
CA ALA A 10 27.77 11.10 -0.09
C ALA A 10 26.56 11.77 -0.74
N GLY A 11 26.32 11.44 -2.01
CA GLY A 11 25.02 11.66 -2.64
C GLY A 11 24.03 10.69 -1.99
N ALA A 12 23.54 11.04 -0.81
CA ALA A 12 22.46 10.31 -0.16
C ALA A 12 21.18 10.57 -0.96
N PHE A 13 21.05 9.90 -2.10
CA PHE A 13 19.77 9.69 -2.75
C PHE A 13 18.95 8.90 -1.74
N LYS A 14 18.21 9.62 -0.90
CA LYS A 14 17.20 9.03 -0.03
C LYS A 14 16.21 8.41 -1.00
N ALA A 15 16.43 7.14 -1.32
CA ALA A 15 15.47 6.31 -2.00
C ALA A 15 14.17 6.56 -1.25
N LYS A 16 13.23 7.23 -1.92
CA LYS A 16 11.87 7.40 -1.41
C LYS A 16 11.49 6.00 -0.95
N PRO A 17 11.05 5.80 0.32
CA PRO A 17 10.49 4.50 0.64
C PRO A 17 9.41 4.29 -0.41
N GLU A 18 9.60 3.31 -1.28
CA GLU A 18 8.52 2.80 -2.12
C GLU A 18 7.39 2.64 -1.13
N LYS A 19 6.35 3.47 -1.29
CA LYS A 19 5.12 3.29 -0.55
C LYS A 19 4.69 1.93 -1.05
N ARG A 20 5.06 0.87 -0.32
CA ARG A 20 4.51 -0.45 -0.52
C ARG A 20 3.02 -0.16 -0.42
N HIS A 21 2.32 -0.18 -1.55
CA HIS A 21 0.88 -0.24 -1.54
C HIS A 21 0.61 -1.41 -0.63
N SER A 22 0.21 -1.11 0.61
CA SER A 22 0.03 -2.08 1.67
C SER A 22 -1.00 -3.02 1.10
N LYS A 23 -0.53 -4.20 0.71
CA LYS A 23 -1.26 -5.15 -0.11
C LYS A 23 -2.52 -5.49 0.69
N TYR A 24 -3.65 -4.95 0.24
CA TYR A 24 -4.99 -5.15 0.78
C TYR A 24 -5.23 -4.48 2.12
N ARG A 25 -5.66 -3.20 2.10
CA ARG A 25 -6.05 -2.51 3.34
C ARG A 25 -7.27 -3.17 3.98
N TRP A 26 -8.23 -3.65 3.18
CA TRP A 26 -9.47 -4.22 3.70
C TRP A 26 -9.99 -5.37 2.82
N PRO A 27 -9.50 -6.61 2.99
CA PRO A 27 -10.05 -7.76 2.28
C PRO A 27 -11.43 -8.16 2.84
N CYS A 28 -12.36 -8.47 1.94
CA CYS A 28 -13.64 -9.08 2.27
C CYS A 28 -13.42 -10.43 2.94
N TYR A 29 -14.08 -10.65 4.07
CA TYR A 29 -13.94 -11.89 4.84
C TYR A 29 -14.68 -13.07 4.21
N MET A 30 -15.60 -12.81 3.27
CA MET A 30 -16.40 -13.83 2.60
C MET A 30 -15.78 -14.29 1.28
N CYS A 31 -15.24 -13.37 0.47
CA CYS A 31 -14.73 -13.66 -0.88
C CYS A 31 -13.28 -13.24 -1.14
N GLN A 32 -12.58 -12.70 -0.13
CA GLN A 32 -11.20 -12.18 -0.24
C GLN A 32 -10.98 -11.06 -1.28
N LEU A 33 -12.05 -10.51 -1.85
CA LEU A 33 -11.97 -9.30 -2.67
C LEU A 33 -11.44 -8.14 -1.83
N SER A 34 -10.50 -7.39 -2.36
CA SER A 34 -9.77 -6.41 -1.57
C SER A 34 -10.14 -4.99 -1.94
N PHE A 35 -10.38 -4.19 -0.91
CA PHE A 35 -10.78 -2.80 -1.02
C PHE A 35 -9.69 -1.88 -0.50
N ASP A 36 -9.68 -0.65 -1.03
CA ASP A 36 -8.80 0.42 -0.58
C ASP A 36 -9.37 1.14 0.65
N ASP A 37 -10.70 1.07 0.84
CA ASP A 37 -11.44 1.65 1.95
C ASP A 37 -12.32 0.61 2.70
N LEU A 38 -12.58 0.87 3.98
CA LEU A 38 -13.40 0.00 4.81
C LEU A 38 -14.90 0.12 4.46
N GLN A 39 -15.37 1.32 4.14
CA GLN A 39 -16.75 1.61 3.76
C GLN A 39 -17.14 0.85 2.49
N GLU A 40 -16.24 0.83 1.50
CA GLU A 40 -16.42 0.08 0.25
C GLU A 40 -16.49 -1.43 0.51
N ARG A 41 -15.65 -1.95 1.42
CA ARG A 41 -15.74 -3.36 1.85
C ARG A 41 -17.08 -3.65 2.52
N GLU A 42 -17.57 -2.79 3.39
CA GLU A 42 -18.83 -2.98 4.09
C GLU A 42 -20.03 -2.89 3.16
N GLU A 43 -20.04 -1.94 2.23
CA GLU A 43 -21.06 -1.84 1.18
C GLU A 43 -21.05 -3.06 0.27
N HIS A 44 -19.86 -3.51 -0.18
CA HIS A 44 -19.72 -4.75 -0.92
C HIS A 44 -20.32 -5.94 -0.16
N VAL A 45 -20.04 -6.05 1.14
CA VAL A 45 -20.59 -7.14 1.93
C VAL A 45 -22.11 -7.04 2.05
N ARG A 46 -22.66 -5.85 2.32
CA ARG A 46 -24.11 -5.64 2.40
C ARG A 46 -24.83 -5.94 1.08
N THR A 47 -24.32 -5.44 -0.04
CA THR A 47 -24.96 -5.58 -1.35
C THR A 47 -24.73 -6.94 -2.00
N VAL A 48 -23.52 -7.49 -1.95
CA VAL A 48 -23.14 -8.73 -2.65
C VAL A 48 -23.42 -9.98 -1.80
N HIS A 49 -23.18 -9.92 -0.49
CA HIS A 49 -23.32 -11.09 0.38
C HIS A 49 -24.64 -11.12 1.14
N TYR A 50 -25.12 -9.96 1.63
CA TYR A 50 -26.40 -9.87 2.34
C TYR A 50 -27.57 -9.51 1.41
N GLY A 51 -27.30 -9.05 0.19
CA GLY A 51 -28.36 -8.70 -0.76
C GLY A 51 -29.23 -7.53 -0.29
N GLU A 52 -28.70 -6.68 0.59
CA GLU A 52 -29.38 -5.45 1.03
C GLU A 52 -29.35 -4.45 -0.13
N VAL A 53 -30.36 -4.55 -0.98
CA VAL A 53 -30.73 -3.53 -1.96
C VAL A 53 -31.59 -2.53 -1.21
N GLU A 54 -31.13 -1.28 -1.08
CA GLU A 54 -32.06 -0.16 -0.79
C GLU A 54 -33.02 0.03 -1.98
#